data_AF-A0A8G1UE31-F1
#
_entry.id   AF-A0A8G1UE31-F1
#
_cell.length_a   1.000
_cell.length_b   1.000
_cell.length_c   1.000
_cell.angle_alpha   90.00
_cell.angle_beta   90.00
_cell.angle_gamma   90.00
#
_symmetry.space_group_name_H-M   'P 1'
#
loop_
_entity.id
_entity.type
_entity.pdbx_description
1 polymer ?
#
loop_
_entity_poly.entity_id
_entity_poly.type
_entity_poly.pdbx_seq_one_letter_code
_entity_poly.pdbx_strand_id
1 'polypeptide(L)'
;MVATLIHLRHDLPHAVLGLLFGVDRSTVTQAIGEIRTLLARRGCAAPARPGVRLRTLADVFAYAQAEGVELRLDATEIQVRRPVAGRGGRRAFVSGKKKQNTMKATVIADHLGRTLWTDALRPGRMHDATAARNEGIADCFRHFPEVEVLLDDGYLGLRRDHPGQAITPLRKPNKSALADVHAHWEQARHQHSSDRITVEHALADHKRWKQLLRWTHRRNNLPDTYRAIAGLVSDRTAKV
;
A
#
# COMPACT_ATOMS: atom_id res chain seq x y z
N MET A 1 -20.93 -2.08 -14.02
CA MET A 1 -20.25 -1.44 -12.86
C MET A 1 -20.54 -2.14 -11.54
N VAL A 2 -21.80 -2.31 -11.14
CA VAL A 2 -22.18 -2.89 -9.82
C VAL A 2 -21.62 -4.30 -9.60
N ALA A 3 -21.73 -5.20 -10.58
CA ALA A 3 -21.19 -6.56 -10.47
C ALA A 3 -19.68 -6.59 -10.13
N THR A 4 -18.89 -5.69 -10.74
CA THR A 4 -17.46 -5.57 -10.45
C THR A 4 -17.19 -5.09 -9.03
N LEU A 5 -17.94 -4.11 -8.54
CA LEU A 5 -17.78 -3.61 -7.16
C LEU A 5 -18.13 -4.69 -6.14
N ILE A 6 -19.22 -5.43 -6.37
CA ILE A 6 -19.60 -6.58 -5.52
C ILE A 6 -18.50 -7.63 -5.54
N HIS A 7 -17.99 -7.98 -6.72
CA HIS A 7 -16.89 -8.94 -6.86
C HIS A 7 -15.65 -8.49 -6.08
N LEU A 8 -15.17 -7.26 -6.30
CA LEU A 8 -14.00 -6.71 -5.62
C LEU A 8 -14.19 -6.71 -4.09
N ARG A 9 -15.38 -6.34 -3.61
CA ARG A 9 -15.66 -6.23 -2.17
C ARG A 9 -15.80 -7.58 -1.48
N HIS A 10 -16.55 -8.49 -2.08
CA HIS A 10 -17.03 -9.73 -1.44
C HIS A 10 -16.46 -11.01 -2.03
N ASP A 11 -15.60 -10.91 -3.04
CA ASP A 11 -15.00 -12.05 -3.74
C ASP A 11 -16.03 -13.07 -4.25
N LEU A 12 -17.20 -12.59 -4.69
CA LEU A 12 -18.26 -13.48 -5.21
C LEU A 12 -17.83 -14.12 -6.53
N PRO A 13 -18.07 -15.44 -6.72
CA PRO A 13 -17.80 -16.11 -7.99
C PRO A 13 -18.56 -15.47 -9.15
N HIS A 14 -17.93 -15.40 -10.33
CA HIS A 14 -18.56 -14.78 -11.52
C HIS A 14 -19.87 -15.46 -11.92
N ALA A 15 -20.01 -16.78 -11.68
CA ALA A 15 -21.23 -17.51 -11.97
C ALA A 15 -22.40 -17.07 -11.08
N VAL A 16 -22.14 -16.81 -9.79
CA VAL A 16 -23.14 -16.28 -8.85
C VAL A 16 -23.59 -14.89 -9.28
N LEU A 17 -22.63 -14.05 -9.69
CA LEU A 17 -22.96 -12.73 -10.24
C LEU A 17 -23.75 -12.84 -11.56
N GLY A 18 -23.46 -13.82 -12.42
CA GLY A 18 -24.24 -14.07 -13.63
C GLY A 18 -25.72 -14.35 -13.30
N LEU A 19 -25.96 -15.23 -12.32
CA LEU A 19 -27.32 -15.51 -11.82
C LEU A 19 -27.99 -14.27 -11.23
N LEU A 20 -27.28 -13.50 -10.38
CA LEU A 20 -27.83 -12.30 -9.73
C LEU A 20 -28.23 -11.19 -10.72
N PHE A 21 -27.51 -11.09 -11.84
CA PHE A 21 -27.75 -10.05 -12.86
C PHE A 21 -28.49 -10.58 -14.10
N GLY A 22 -28.87 -11.86 -14.15
CA GLY A 22 -29.59 -12.46 -15.27
C GLY A 22 -28.76 -12.51 -16.57
N VAL A 23 -27.44 -12.67 -16.47
CA VAL A 23 -26.52 -12.69 -17.63
C VAL A 23 -25.58 -13.89 -17.58
N ASP A 24 -24.97 -14.22 -18.71
CA ASP A 24 -23.99 -15.31 -18.75
C ASP A 24 -22.74 -14.99 -17.91
N ARG A 25 -22.13 -16.05 -17.36
CA ARG A 25 -20.87 -15.96 -16.59
C ARG A 25 -19.74 -15.28 -17.39
N SER A 26 -19.67 -15.53 -18.70
CA SER A 26 -18.65 -14.92 -19.57
C SER A 26 -18.83 -13.40 -19.65
N THR A 27 -20.06 -12.91 -19.77
CA THR A 27 -20.41 -11.48 -19.74
C THR A 27 -19.90 -10.83 -18.45
N VAL A 28 -20.13 -11.46 -17.30
CA VAL A 28 -19.62 -10.95 -16.01
C VAL A 28 -18.10 -10.95 -15.97
N THR A 29 -17.47 -12.00 -16.49
CA THR A 29 -16.00 -12.13 -16.52
C THR A 29 -15.36 -11.02 -17.36
N GLN A 30 -15.92 -10.75 -18.53
CA GLN A 30 -15.47 -9.67 -19.41
C GLN A 30 -15.66 -8.31 -18.73
N ALA A 31 -16.87 -8.02 -18.23
CA ALA A 31 -17.17 -6.76 -17.55
C ALA A 31 -16.26 -6.51 -16.33
N ILE A 32 -15.97 -7.54 -15.53
CA ILE A 32 -15.03 -7.43 -14.40
C ILE A 32 -13.62 -7.12 -14.90
N GLY A 33 -13.16 -7.78 -15.97
CA GLY A 33 -11.84 -7.54 -16.55
C GLY A 33 -11.66 -6.11 -17.03
N GLU A 34 -12.62 -5.61 -17.81
CA GLU A 34 -12.60 -4.25 -18.37
C GLU A 34 -12.68 -3.20 -17.27
N ILE A 35 -13.67 -3.30 -16.38
CA ILE A 35 -13.92 -2.29 -15.34
C ILE A 35 -12.78 -2.27 -14.32
N ARG A 36 -12.21 -3.43 -13.94
CA ARG A 36 -11.04 -3.46 -13.06
C ARG A 36 -9.88 -2.68 -13.65
N THR A 37 -9.62 -2.84 -14.95
CA THR A 37 -8.53 -2.14 -15.65
C THR A 37 -8.74 -0.62 -15.63
N LEU A 38 -9.97 -0.17 -15.88
CA LEU A 38 -10.32 1.26 -15.81
C LEU A 38 -10.15 1.82 -14.39
N LEU A 39 -10.61 1.08 -13.37
CA LEU A 39 -10.46 1.48 -11.97
C LEU A 39 -8.99 1.52 -11.55
N ALA A 40 -8.18 0.54 -11.96
CA ALA A 40 -6.76 0.48 -11.64
C ALA A 40 -5.96 1.67 -12.20
N ARG A 41 -6.33 2.17 -13.38
CA ARG A 41 -5.69 3.32 -14.04
C ARG A 41 -6.16 4.68 -13.52
N ARG A 42 -7.27 4.71 -12.76
CA ARG A 42 -7.90 5.95 -12.30
C ARG A 42 -7.01 6.76 -11.35
N GLY A 43 -6.20 6.09 -10.54
CA GLY A 43 -5.41 6.70 -9.47
C GLY A 43 -6.23 7.06 -8.23
N CYS A 44 -5.53 7.49 -7.19
CA CYS A 44 -6.10 7.91 -5.92
C CYS A 44 -6.58 9.37 -5.99
N ALA A 45 -7.56 9.75 -5.18
CA ALA A 45 -8.01 11.13 -5.08
C ALA A 45 -6.99 11.96 -4.27
N ALA A 46 -6.78 13.20 -4.68
CA ALA A 46 -6.06 14.20 -3.88
C ALA A 46 -7.06 14.91 -2.95
N PRO A 47 -7.05 14.68 -1.62
CA PRO A 47 -8.10 15.18 -0.73
C PRO A 47 -8.27 16.71 -0.74
N ALA A 48 -7.19 17.47 -0.81
CA ALA A 48 -7.23 18.94 -0.86
C ALA A 48 -7.49 19.51 -2.26
N ARG A 49 -7.48 18.67 -3.32
CA ARG A 49 -7.67 19.10 -4.71
C ARG A 49 -8.76 18.28 -5.40
N PRO A 50 -10.04 18.66 -5.25
CA PRO A 50 -11.16 17.98 -5.88
C PRO A 50 -10.94 17.79 -7.39
N GLY A 51 -11.17 16.57 -7.89
CA GLY A 51 -10.99 16.22 -9.30
C GLY A 51 -9.57 15.81 -9.70
N VAL A 52 -8.54 16.15 -8.90
CA VAL A 52 -7.15 15.72 -9.15
C VAL A 52 -6.96 14.25 -8.77
N ARG A 53 -6.18 13.54 -9.60
CA ARG A 53 -5.88 12.12 -9.44
C ARG A 53 -4.38 11.86 -9.38
N LEU A 54 -3.93 11.27 -8.28
CA LEU A 54 -2.56 10.85 -8.05
C LEU A 54 -2.38 9.44 -8.63
N ARG A 55 -1.54 9.30 -9.65
CA ARG A 55 -1.32 8.04 -10.38
C ARG A 55 0.10 7.52 -10.21
N THR A 56 1.05 8.41 -10.05
CA THR A 56 2.47 8.10 -9.90
C THR A 56 2.98 8.48 -8.52
N LEU A 57 4.13 7.94 -8.12
CA LEU A 57 4.81 8.35 -6.91
C LEU A 57 5.19 9.85 -6.96
N ALA A 58 5.63 10.33 -8.12
CA ALA A 58 5.93 11.74 -8.33
C ALA A 58 4.70 12.65 -8.15
N ASP A 59 3.51 12.22 -8.60
CA ASP A 59 2.26 12.97 -8.38
C ASP A 59 2.00 13.16 -6.88
N VAL A 60 2.24 12.11 -6.08
CA VAL A 60 2.02 12.12 -4.63
C VAL A 60 2.97 13.09 -3.95
N PHE A 61 4.25 13.07 -4.31
CA PHE A 61 5.24 13.97 -3.73
C PHE A 61 5.01 15.42 -4.18
N ALA A 62 4.65 15.64 -5.45
CA ALA A 62 4.28 16.97 -5.93
C ALA A 62 3.06 17.53 -5.19
N TYR A 63 2.04 16.69 -4.96
CA TYR A 63 0.88 17.04 -4.14
C TYR A 63 1.29 17.32 -2.69
N ALA A 64 2.12 16.47 -2.10
CA ALA A 64 2.59 16.62 -0.73
C ALA A 64 3.33 17.95 -0.50
N GLN A 65 4.24 18.30 -1.40
CA GLN A 65 4.95 19.58 -1.34
C GLN A 65 3.99 20.76 -1.51
N ALA A 66 3.10 20.70 -2.51
CA ALA A 66 2.22 21.81 -2.82
C ALA A 66 1.17 22.08 -1.73
N GLU A 67 0.78 21.06 -0.97
CA GLU A 67 -0.27 21.13 0.07
C GLU A 67 0.29 21.00 1.50
N GLY A 68 1.61 20.90 1.67
CA GLY A 68 2.24 20.69 2.99
C GLY A 68 1.80 19.40 3.68
N VAL A 69 1.57 18.33 2.93
CA VAL A 69 1.06 17.06 3.47
C VAL A 69 2.21 16.13 3.84
N GLU A 70 2.32 15.81 5.13
CA GLU A 70 3.22 14.76 5.60
C GLU A 70 2.76 13.38 5.12
N LEU A 71 3.68 12.64 4.50
CA LEU A 71 3.42 11.30 3.96
C LEU A 71 3.77 10.23 4.98
N ARG A 72 3.00 9.13 4.98
CA ARG A 72 3.28 7.92 5.75
C ARG A 72 3.33 6.75 4.81
N LEU A 73 4.41 5.98 4.88
CA LEU A 73 4.60 4.81 4.02
C LEU A 73 4.67 3.55 4.87
N ASP A 74 3.89 2.56 4.46
CA ASP A 74 3.95 1.22 5.03
C ASP A 74 3.64 0.16 3.97
N ALA A 75 3.91 -1.10 4.29
CA ALA A 75 3.66 -2.24 3.43
C ALA A 75 2.68 -3.22 4.06
N THR A 76 1.80 -3.79 3.24
CA THR A 76 0.93 -4.91 3.63
C THR A 76 1.18 -6.14 2.77
N GLU A 77 0.96 -7.32 3.34
CA GLU A 77 1.10 -8.59 2.64
C GLU A 77 -0.26 -9.22 2.34
N ILE A 78 -0.45 -9.68 1.10
CA ILE A 78 -1.62 -10.46 0.66
C ILE A 78 -1.16 -11.89 0.43
N GLN A 79 -1.84 -12.86 1.05
CA GLN A 79 -1.56 -14.27 0.80
C GLN A 79 -1.93 -14.62 -0.65
N VAL A 80 -1.02 -15.26 -1.39
CA VAL A 80 -1.23 -15.70 -2.77
C VAL A 80 -1.06 -17.21 -2.89
N ARG A 81 -1.64 -17.81 -3.94
CA ARG A 81 -1.41 -19.23 -4.25
C ARG A 81 0.07 -19.52 -4.43
N ARG A 82 0.53 -20.61 -3.81
CA ARG A 82 1.88 -21.14 -3.98
C ARG A 82 2.09 -21.52 -5.45
N PRO A 83 3.20 -21.12 -6.08
CA PRO A 83 3.55 -21.63 -7.41
C PRO A 83 3.63 -23.16 -7.42
N VAL A 84 3.24 -23.76 -8.56
CA VAL A 84 3.33 -25.20 -8.82
C VAL A 84 4.76 -25.68 -8.57
N ALA A 85 4.92 -26.92 -8.08
CA ALA A 85 6.22 -27.54 -7.88
C ALA A 85 7.03 -27.57 -9.20
N GLY A 86 8.36 -27.48 -9.12
CA GLY A 86 9.25 -27.46 -10.28
C GLY A 86 9.36 -26.12 -11.03
N ARG A 87 8.46 -25.15 -10.79
CA ARG A 87 8.55 -23.82 -11.42
C ARG A 87 9.62 -22.95 -10.75
N GLY A 88 10.52 -22.38 -11.54
CA GLY A 88 11.49 -21.37 -11.11
C GLY A 88 10.82 -20.18 -10.41
N GLY A 89 11.52 -19.55 -9.46
CA GLY A 89 10.98 -18.40 -8.70
C GLY A 89 10.00 -18.76 -7.57
N ARG A 90 9.77 -20.04 -7.27
CA ARG A 90 8.84 -20.48 -6.19
C ARG A 90 9.15 -19.85 -4.83
N ARG A 91 10.44 -19.69 -4.50
CA ARG A 91 10.90 -19.10 -3.23
C ARG A 91 10.77 -17.58 -3.19
N ALA A 92 10.57 -16.90 -4.32
CA ALA A 92 10.47 -15.44 -4.37
C ALA A 92 9.22 -14.91 -3.65
N PHE A 93 8.16 -15.73 -3.57
CA PHE A 93 6.91 -15.35 -2.92
C PHE A 93 6.88 -15.71 -1.44
N VAL A 94 7.86 -16.45 -0.92
CA VAL A 94 7.87 -16.86 0.49
C VAL A 94 8.32 -15.66 1.34
N SER A 95 7.37 -15.06 2.06
CA SER A 95 7.69 -14.04 3.06
C SER A 95 8.33 -14.69 4.28
N GLY A 96 9.49 -14.16 4.68
CA GLY A 96 10.15 -14.56 5.92
C GLY A 96 9.33 -14.21 7.16
N LYS A 97 8.66 -13.06 7.14
CA LYS A 97 7.83 -12.54 8.26
C LYS A 97 6.57 -13.38 8.45
N LYS A 98 5.84 -13.68 7.36
CA LYS A 98 4.58 -14.45 7.42
C LYS A 98 4.78 -15.97 7.31
N LYS A 99 5.97 -16.43 6.91
CA LYS A 99 6.26 -17.85 6.61
C LYS A 99 5.27 -18.45 5.60
N GLN A 100 4.75 -17.63 4.68
CA GLN A 100 3.72 -17.98 3.71
C GLN A 100 4.03 -17.39 2.33
N ASN A 101 3.32 -17.84 1.30
CA ASN A 101 3.43 -17.25 -0.04
C ASN A 101 2.60 -15.97 -0.10
N THR A 102 3.25 -14.83 -0.29
CA THR A 102 2.60 -13.52 -0.30
C THR A 102 3.07 -12.68 -1.48
N MET A 103 2.26 -11.69 -1.81
CA MET A 103 2.70 -10.49 -2.52
C MET A 103 2.53 -9.31 -1.58
N LYS A 104 3.44 -8.34 -1.64
CA LYS A 104 3.39 -7.15 -0.80
C LYS A 104 2.98 -5.95 -1.62
N ALA A 105 2.15 -5.10 -1.05
CA ALA A 105 1.84 -3.78 -1.58
C ALA A 105 2.48 -2.73 -0.67
N THR A 106 3.18 -1.77 -1.25
CA THR A 106 3.50 -0.51 -0.56
C THR A 106 2.33 0.44 -0.70
N VAL A 107 1.96 1.12 0.37
CA VAL A 107 0.89 2.12 0.41
C VAL A 107 1.44 3.40 1.01
N ILE A 108 1.09 4.52 0.40
CA ILE A 108 1.33 5.85 0.95
C ILE A 108 0.00 6.45 1.34
N ALA A 109 -0.08 6.97 2.56
CA ALA A 109 -1.22 7.70 3.09
C ALA A 109 -0.76 9.05 3.65
N ASP A 110 -1.69 9.97 3.88
CA ASP A 110 -1.41 11.18 4.64
C ASP A 110 -1.59 10.99 6.15
N HIS A 111 -1.41 12.08 6.90
CA HIS A 111 -1.57 12.10 8.35
C HIS A 111 -2.95 11.76 8.87
N LEU A 112 -4.00 11.87 8.06
CA LEU A 112 -5.35 11.44 8.42
C LEU A 112 -5.65 9.99 8.03
N GLY A 113 -4.67 9.27 7.46
CA GLY A 113 -4.83 7.89 7.01
C GLY A 113 -5.57 7.77 5.68
N ARG A 114 -5.67 8.84 4.90
CA ARG A 114 -6.28 8.80 3.56
C ARG A 114 -5.26 8.23 2.57
N THR A 115 -5.64 7.18 1.84
CA THR A 115 -4.75 6.53 0.87
C THR A 115 -4.49 7.46 -0.32
N LEU A 116 -3.20 7.71 -0.60
CA LEU A 116 -2.75 8.55 -1.70
C LEU A 116 -2.12 7.76 -2.85
N TRP A 117 -1.54 6.58 -2.57
CA TRP A 117 -0.91 5.76 -3.61
C TRP A 117 -0.64 4.32 -3.19
N THR A 118 -0.45 3.44 -4.17
CA THR A 118 0.06 2.08 -3.98
C THR A 118 0.91 1.60 -5.17
N ASP A 119 1.88 0.72 -4.90
CA ASP A 119 2.83 0.20 -5.88
C ASP A 119 2.25 -0.88 -6.82
N ALA A 120 3.11 -1.48 -7.64
CA ALA A 120 2.76 -2.58 -8.56
C ALA A 120 2.62 -3.95 -7.89
N LEU A 121 2.79 -4.00 -6.57
CA LEU A 121 3.01 -5.20 -5.78
C LEU A 121 4.27 -5.98 -6.17
N ARG A 122 4.88 -6.58 -5.16
CA ARG A 122 6.12 -7.34 -5.28
C ARG A 122 6.02 -8.72 -4.64
N PRO A 123 6.90 -9.67 -5.01
CA PRO A 123 6.99 -10.97 -4.34
C PRO A 123 7.30 -10.84 -2.84
N GLY A 124 6.69 -11.70 -2.02
CA GLY A 124 6.77 -11.69 -0.55
C GLY A 124 8.18 -11.74 0.06
N ARG A 125 9.17 -12.26 -0.66
CA ARG A 125 10.56 -12.31 -0.18
C ARG A 125 11.25 -10.94 -0.22
N MET A 126 10.80 -10.02 -1.06
CA MET A 126 11.43 -8.72 -1.21
C MET A 126 11.25 -7.89 0.08
N HIS A 127 12.35 -7.33 0.58
CA HIS A 127 12.33 -6.42 1.72
C HIS A 127 11.69 -5.09 1.34
N ASP A 128 10.98 -4.49 2.28
CA ASP A 128 10.15 -3.31 1.99
C ASP A 128 11.03 -2.08 1.70
N ALA A 129 12.15 -1.93 2.41
CA ALA A 129 13.16 -0.91 2.11
C ALA A 129 13.82 -1.07 0.73
N THR A 130 13.98 -2.29 0.22
CA THR A 130 14.47 -2.52 -1.15
C THR A 130 13.42 -2.09 -2.17
N ALA A 131 12.15 -2.40 -1.90
CA ALA A 131 11.05 -2.01 -2.76
C ALA A 131 10.91 -0.49 -2.87
N ALA A 132 10.94 0.22 -1.74
CA ALA A 132 10.87 1.67 -1.74
C ALA A 132 11.97 2.31 -2.61
N ARG A 133 13.21 1.78 -2.53
CA ARG A 133 14.31 2.23 -3.41
C ARG A 133 14.04 1.95 -4.88
N ASN A 134 13.57 0.75 -5.21
CA ASN A 134 13.29 0.36 -6.60
C ASN A 134 12.13 1.13 -7.23
N GLU A 135 11.15 1.56 -6.43
CA GLU A 135 10.00 2.37 -6.87
C GLU A 135 10.36 3.85 -7.09
N GLY A 136 11.63 4.25 -6.91
CA GLY A 136 12.10 5.60 -7.22
C GLY A 136 11.85 6.62 -6.10
N ILE A 137 11.67 6.18 -4.84
CA ILE A 137 11.46 7.11 -3.72
C ILE A 137 12.65 8.07 -3.53
N ALA A 138 13.87 7.58 -3.80
CA ALA A 138 15.10 8.38 -3.74
C ALA A 138 15.09 9.52 -4.76
N ASP A 139 14.57 9.26 -5.97
CA ASP A 139 14.42 10.27 -6.99
C ASP A 139 13.37 11.30 -6.58
N CYS A 140 12.27 10.86 -5.99
CA CYS A 140 11.25 11.77 -5.47
C CYS A 140 11.80 12.68 -4.38
N PHE A 141 12.56 12.16 -3.42
CA PHE A 141 13.22 12.99 -2.40
C PHE A 141 14.14 14.05 -3.00
N ARG A 142 14.88 13.74 -4.08
CA ARG A 142 15.74 14.73 -4.77
C ARG A 142 14.94 15.84 -5.45
N HIS A 143 13.79 15.53 -6.03
CA HIS A 143 12.96 16.51 -6.75
C HIS A 143 12.03 17.31 -5.83
N PHE A 144 11.71 16.76 -4.65
CA PHE A 144 10.77 17.34 -3.70
C PHE A 144 11.42 17.46 -2.30
N PRO A 145 12.33 18.44 -2.10
CA PRO A 145 13.19 18.50 -0.90
C PRO A 145 12.43 18.77 0.40
N GLU A 146 11.24 19.36 0.33
CA GLU A 146 10.41 19.70 1.49
C GLU A 146 9.50 18.56 1.95
N VAL A 147 9.45 17.45 1.19
CA VAL A 147 8.55 16.33 1.51
C VAL A 147 9.20 15.38 2.49
N GLU A 148 8.54 15.22 3.64
CA GLU A 148 8.87 14.21 4.64
C GLU A 148 7.97 12.96 4.49
N VAL A 149 8.58 11.79 4.69
CA VAL A 149 7.90 10.50 4.70
C VAL A 149 8.22 9.77 6.00
N LEU A 150 7.19 9.55 6.81
CA LEU A 150 7.22 8.79 8.05
C LEU A 150 7.20 7.27 7.77
N LEU A 151 8.15 6.54 8.34
CA LEU A 151 8.50 5.16 8.00
C LEU A 151 8.73 4.29 9.24
N ASP A 152 8.61 2.97 9.10
CA ASP A 152 9.03 2.04 10.17
C ASP A 152 10.56 1.92 10.33
N ASP A 153 11.01 1.22 11.37
CA ASP A 153 12.42 0.98 11.63
C ASP A 153 13.10 0.06 10.59
N GLY A 154 12.32 -0.70 9.81
CA GLY A 154 12.80 -1.46 8.67
C GLY A 154 13.34 -0.60 7.53
N TYR A 155 13.02 0.71 7.50
CA TYR A 155 13.53 1.66 6.51
C TYR A 155 14.71 2.50 7.02
N LEU A 156 15.39 2.11 8.10
CA LEU A 156 16.58 2.82 8.62
C LEU A 156 17.65 3.10 7.55
N GLY A 157 17.80 2.20 6.57
CA GLY A 157 18.70 2.43 5.44
C GLY A 157 18.26 3.63 4.59
N LEU A 158 16.96 3.80 4.35
CA LEU A 158 16.44 4.93 3.58
C LEU A 158 16.61 6.25 4.32
N ARG A 159 16.42 6.27 5.65
CA ARG A 159 16.76 7.43 6.49
C ARG A 159 18.23 7.83 6.39
N ARG A 160 19.12 6.84 6.38
CA ARG A 160 20.57 7.11 6.24
C ARG A 160 20.88 7.73 4.88
N ASP A 161 20.21 7.24 3.83
CA ASP A 161 20.44 7.69 2.46
C ASP A 161 19.77 9.07 2.20
N HIS A 162 18.70 9.42 2.91
CA HIS A 162 17.92 10.67 2.80
C HIS A 162 17.56 11.28 4.16
N PRO A 163 18.53 11.82 4.92
CA PRO A 163 18.28 12.40 6.24
C PRO A 163 17.40 13.64 6.14
N GLY A 164 16.49 13.81 7.10
CA GLY A 164 15.53 14.93 7.13
C GLY A 164 14.29 14.73 6.25
N GLN A 165 14.30 13.77 5.32
CA GLN A 165 13.12 13.46 4.51
C GLN A 165 12.54 12.07 4.82
N ALA A 166 13.40 11.05 4.97
CA ALA A 166 12.97 9.72 5.41
C ALA A 166 13.03 9.64 6.95
N ILE A 167 11.88 9.82 7.60
CA ILE A 167 11.76 9.89 9.05
C ILE A 167 11.45 8.49 9.60
N THR A 168 12.30 7.98 10.48
CA THR A 168 12.16 6.68 11.16
C THR A 168 12.33 6.87 12.67
N PRO A 169 11.88 5.94 13.53
CA PRO A 169 12.02 6.14 14.97
C PRO A 169 13.50 6.18 15.38
N LEU A 170 13.78 6.83 16.51
CA LEU A 170 15.12 6.89 17.08
C LEU A 170 15.64 5.47 17.38
N ARG A 171 16.94 5.28 17.13
CA ARG A 171 17.61 4.02 17.48
C ARG A 171 17.60 3.84 18.98
N LYS A 172 17.37 2.60 19.41
CA LYS A 172 17.43 2.24 20.82
C LYS A 172 18.82 2.58 21.38
N PRO A 173 18.91 3.33 22.49
CA PRO A 173 20.18 3.63 23.12
C PRO A 173 20.83 2.37 23.69
N ASN A 174 22.13 2.44 23.93
CA ASN A 174 22.88 1.36 24.58
C ASN A 174 22.34 1.07 25.97
N LYS A 175 22.47 -0.18 26.46
CA LYS A 175 21.99 -0.57 27.79
C LYS A 175 22.62 0.20 28.95
N SER A 176 23.80 0.77 28.74
CA SER A 176 24.54 1.57 29.72
C SER A 176 24.22 3.07 29.65
N ALA A 177 23.28 3.48 28.80
CA ALA A 177 22.86 4.87 28.74
C ALA A 177 22.12 5.26 30.03
N LEU A 178 22.12 6.57 30.32
CA LEU A 178 21.43 7.11 31.49
C LEU A 178 19.91 6.86 31.39
N ALA A 179 19.25 6.77 32.54
CA ALA A 179 17.81 6.55 32.62
C ALA A 179 17.01 7.60 31.84
N ASP A 180 17.41 8.87 31.90
CA ASP A 180 16.76 9.97 31.17
C ASP A 180 16.85 9.81 29.66
N VAL A 181 17.95 9.23 29.15
CA VAL A 181 18.11 8.94 27.72
C VAL A 181 17.17 7.82 27.30
N HIS A 182 16.98 6.80 28.15
CA HIS A 182 16.00 5.75 27.92
C HIS A 182 14.56 6.30 27.93
N ALA A 183 14.22 7.14 28.91
CA ALA A 183 12.89 7.75 29.01
C ALA A 183 12.58 8.63 27.79
N HIS A 184 13.53 9.48 27.36
CA HIS A 184 13.37 10.29 26.17
C HIS A 184 13.21 9.44 24.90
N TRP A 185 13.98 8.35 24.76
CA TRP A 185 13.84 7.42 23.65
C TRP A 185 12.46 6.73 23.64
N GLU A 186 11.94 6.31 24.79
CA GLU A 186 10.61 5.68 24.90
C GLU A 186 9.50 6.65 24.51
N GLN A 187 9.56 7.90 25.00
CA GLN A 187 8.61 8.95 24.63
C GLN A 187 8.64 9.24 23.12
N ALA A 188 9.82 9.44 22.53
CA ALA A 188 9.97 9.69 21.10
C ALA A 188 9.49 8.50 20.26
N ARG A 189 9.75 7.27 20.69
CA ARG A 189 9.26 6.05 20.02
C ARG A 189 7.74 5.94 20.12
N HIS A 190 7.17 6.25 21.28
CA HIS A 190 5.72 6.23 21.48
C HIS A 190 5.02 7.26 20.60
N GLN A 191 5.52 8.50 20.56
CA GLN A 191 5.01 9.56 19.69
C GLN A 191 5.07 9.14 18.21
N HIS A 192 6.23 8.68 17.75
CA HIS A 192 6.39 8.21 16.37
C HIS A 192 5.46 7.03 16.03
N SER A 193 5.23 6.11 16.98
CA SER A 193 4.27 5.02 16.78
C SER A 193 2.83 5.52 16.71
N SER A 194 2.47 6.51 17.54
CA SER A 194 1.17 7.17 17.52
C SER A 194 0.93 7.86 16.19
N ASP A 195 1.90 8.63 15.70
CA ASP A 195 1.79 9.34 14.42
C ASP A 195 1.61 8.36 13.26
N ARG A 196 2.31 7.22 13.27
CA ARG A 196 2.19 6.18 12.24
C ARG A 196 0.87 5.43 12.26
N ILE A 197 0.08 5.45 13.35
CA ILE A 197 -1.13 4.61 13.44
C ILE A 197 -2.11 4.85 12.29
N THR A 198 -2.12 6.05 11.70
CA THR A 198 -3.04 6.41 10.62
C THR A 198 -2.72 5.69 9.30
N VAL A 199 -1.46 5.35 9.00
CA VAL A 199 -1.16 4.48 7.85
C VAL A 199 -1.61 3.04 8.11
N GLU A 200 -1.57 2.59 9.36
CA GLU A 200 -2.10 1.27 9.74
C GLU A 200 -3.63 1.24 9.59
N HIS A 201 -4.32 2.34 9.93
CA HIS A 201 -5.75 2.51 9.65
C HIS A 201 -6.04 2.49 8.15
N ALA A 202 -5.23 3.19 7.34
CA ALA A 202 -5.34 3.13 5.89
C ALA A 202 -5.23 1.67 5.42
N LEU A 203 -4.17 0.95 5.81
CA LEU A 203 -3.98 -0.47 5.48
C LEU A 203 -5.13 -1.36 5.98
N ALA A 204 -5.72 -1.06 7.14
CA ALA A 204 -6.88 -1.77 7.65
C ALA A 204 -8.09 -1.61 6.72
N ASP A 205 -8.29 -0.43 6.14
CA ASP A 205 -9.34 -0.20 5.15
C ASP A 205 -9.19 -1.04 3.88
N HIS A 206 -7.96 -1.21 3.39
CA HIS A 206 -7.68 -2.15 2.29
C HIS A 206 -8.01 -3.59 2.70
N LYS A 207 -7.62 -4.00 3.91
CA LYS A 207 -7.87 -5.37 4.43
C LYS A 207 -9.35 -5.68 4.67
N ARG A 208 -10.23 -4.67 4.75
CA ARG A 208 -11.69 -4.88 4.78
C ARG A 208 -12.24 -5.44 3.44
N TRP A 209 -11.48 -5.41 2.36
CA TRP A 209 -11.86 -5.99 1.07
C TRP A 209 -11.47 -7.46 1.01
N LYS A 210 -12.46 -8.35 0.83
CA LYS A 210 -12.26 -9.79 0.98
C LYS A 210 -11.20 -10.36 0.03
N GLN A 211 -11.10 -9.80 -1.19
CA GLN A 211 -10.07 -10.19 -2.17
C GLN A 211 -8.64 -9.97 -1.68
N LEU A 212 -8.42 -9.01 -0.78
CA LEU A 212 -7.09 -8.65 -0.27
C LEU A 212 -6.68 -9.42 0.99
N LEU A 213 -7.60 -10.17 1.61
CA LEU A 213 -7.27 -11.06 2.72
C LEU A 213 -6.49 -12.28 2.24
N ARG A 214 -6.98 -12.91 1.17
CA ARG A 214 -6.33 -14.05 0.50
C ARG A 214 -6.69 -14.05 -0.97
N TRP A 215 -5.67 -13.90 -1.81
CA TRP A 215 -5.82 -13.92 -3.25
C TRP A 215 -5.84 -15.34 -3.80
N THR A 216 -7.00 -15.76 -4.29
CA THR A 216 -7.20 -17.08 -4.87
C THR A 216 -7.35 -17.07 -6.40
N HIS A 217 -7.18 -15.92 -7.07
CA HIS A 217 -7.32 -15.81 -8.52
C HIS A 217 -5.96 -15.85 -9.26
N ARG A 218 -5.98 -15.60 -10.57
CA ARG A 218 -4.75 -15.46 -11.37
C ARG A 218 -3.87 -14.36 -10.79
N ARG A 219 -2.62 -14.68 -10.45
CA ARG A 219 -1.70 -13.77 -9.77
C ARG A 219 -1.50 -12.45 -10.51
N ASN A 220 -1.43 -12.49 -11.85
CA ASN A 220 -1.19 -11.31 -12.68
C ASN A 220 -2.30 -10.26 -12.60
N ASN A 221 -3.49 -10.62 -12.12
CA ASN A 221 -4.59 -9.68 -11.95
C ASN A 221 -4.54 -8.96 -10.59
N LEU A 222 -3.74 -9.44 -9.63
CA LEU A 222 -3.70 -8.88 -8.28
C LEU A 222 -3.23 -7.42 -8.25
N PRO A 223 -2.18 -7.00 -9.00
CA PRO A 223 -1.78 -5.60 -9.03
C PRO A 223 -2.91 -4.65 -9.43
N ASP A 224 -3.61 -4.96 -10.52
CA ASP A 224 -4.73 -4.13 -10.98
C ASP A 224 -5.92 -4.18 -10.02
N THR A 225 -6.22 -5.35 -9.44
CA THR A 225 -7.23 -5.45 -8.38
C THR A 225 -6.86 -4.56 -7.19
N TYR A 226 -5.62 -4.61 -6.73
CA TYR A 226 -5.18 -3.83 -5.57
C TYR A 226 -5.26 -2.33 -5.87
N ARG A 227 -4.77 -1.87 -7.02
CA ARG A 227 -4.89 -0.46 -7.44
C ARG A 227 -6.33 0.01 -7.57
N ALA A 228 -7.21 -0.84 -8.14
CA ALA A 228 -8.63 -0.54 -8.24
C ALA A 228 -9.26 -0.37 -6.84
N ILE A 229 -8.95 -1.26 -5.90
CA ILE A 229 -9.43 -1.18 -4.53
C ILE A 229 -8.83 0.06 -3.83
N ALA A 230 -7.54 0.34 -4.00
CA ALA A 230 -6.88 1.51 -3.42
C ALA A 230 -7.51 2.82 -3.88
N GLY A 231 -7.82 2.95 -5.18
CA GLY A 231 -8.54 4.11 -5.72
C GLY A 231 -9.94 4.26 -5.12
N LEU A 232 -10.67 3.16 -4.92
CA LEU A 232 -12.01 3.17 -4.28
C LEU A 232 -11.93 3.50 -2.78
N VAL A 233 -10.93 2.99 -2.07
CA VAL A 233 -10.66 3.34 -0.66
C VAL A 233 -10.33 4.82 -0.54
N SER A 234 -9.44 5.32 -1.41
CA SER A 234 -9.05 6.73 -1.50
C SER A 234 -10.26 7.64 -1.78
N ASP A 235 -11.12 7.29 -2.74
CA ASP A 235 -12.34 8.05 -3.05
C ASP A 235 -13.30 8.16 -1.86
N ARG A 236 -13.34 7.13 -1.02
CA ARG A 236 -14.18 7.13 0.18
C ARG A 236 -13.58 8.00 1.28
N THR A 237 -12.28 7.91 1.51
CA THR A 237 -11.61 8.62 2.60
C THR A 237 -11.28 10.07 2.28
N ALA A 238 -11.28 10.47 1.00
CA ALA A 238 -11.11 11.87 0.58
C ALA A 238 -12.36 12.74 0.76
N LYS A 239 -13.53 12.14 1.01
CA LYS A 239 -14.82 12.85 1.19
C LYS A 239 -15.17 13.15 2.65
N VAL A 240 -14.31 12.69 3.57
CA VAL A 240 -14.45 12.83 5.03
C VAL A 240 -13.42 13.86 5.48
#